data_AF-A0A0U1DLM1-F1
#
_entry.id   AF-A0A0U1DLM1-F1
#
_cell.length_a   1.000
_cell.length_b   1.000
_cell.length_c   1.000
_cell.angle_alpha   90.00
_cell.angle_beta   90.00
_cell.angle_gamma   90.00
#
_symmetry.space_group_name_H-M   'P 1'
#
loop_
_entity.id
_entity.type
_entity.pdbx_description
1 polymer ?
#
loop_
_entity_poly.entity_id
_entity_poly.type
_entity_poly.pdbx_seq_one_letter_code
_entity_poly.pdbx_strand_id
1 'polypeptide(L)'
;MPRFTIIAKVKEGREEAVRAYGKQIEEAVAASPEVLAPLRLHYLRWQLFDVGSGLHFQYQGIFDTDFDKYTEDAVQLFSATGITTVFTNLEGFPEDWKENPQAFIEFVRAHQVPSFLEYGEYPYVTADEIKKALRLKAAFSTMLDQMQ
;
A
#
# COMPACT_ATOMS: atom_id res chain seq x y z
N MET A 1 -11.55 1.55 10.03
CA MET A 1 -10.61 1.37 8.90
C MET A 1 -10.05 -0.04 8.90
N PRO A 2 -10.10 -0.74 7.76
CA PRO A 2 -9.39 -2.00 7.60
C PRO A 2 -7.87 -1.81 7.62
N ARG A 3 -7.18 -2.85 8.08
CA ARG A 3 -5.73 -2.93 8.14
C ARG A 3 -5.31 -4.32 7.70
N PHE A 4 -4.15 -4.40 7.09
CA PHE A 4 -3.54 -5.67 6.76
C PHE A 4 -2.06 -5.64 7.05
N THR A 5 -1.54 -6.81 7.37
CA THR A 5 -0.12 -7.11 7.37
C THR A 5 0.02 -8.40 6.58
N ILE A 6 0.84 -8.38 5.54
CA ILE A 6 1.20 -9.54 4.73
C ILE A 6 2.68 -9.78 4.95
N ILE A 7 3.05 -11.01 5.27
CA ILE A 7 4.45 -11.43 5.40
C ILE A 7 4.65 -12.62 4.49
N ALA A 8 5.54 -12.48 3.51
CA ALA A 8 5.89 -13.55 2.59
C ALA A 8 7.39 -13.59 2.34
N LYS A 9 7.91 -14.79 2.10
CA LYS A 9 9.33 -14.98 1.82
C LYS A 9 9.68 -14.47 0.43
N VAL A 10 10.81 -13.79 0.31
CA VAL A 10 11.35 -13.29 -0.96
C VAL A 10 12.07 -14.43 -1.66
N LYS A 11 11.85 -14.59 -2.97
CA LYS A 11 12.60 -15.53 -3.81
C LYS A 11 14.10 -15.24 -3.70
N GLU A 12 14.91 -16.30 -3.71
CA GLU A 12 16.36 -16.18 -3.62
C GLU A 12 16.92 -15.23 -4.71
N GLY A 13 17.85 -14.35 -4.32
CA GLY A 13 18.46 -13.37 -5.23
C GLY A 13 17.56 -12.21 -5.68
N ARG A 14 16.32 -12.09 -5.17
CA ARG A 14 15.38 -11.03 -5.59
C ARG A 14 15.33 -9.80 -4.68
N GLU A 15 16.21 -9.68 -3.69
CA GLU A 15 16.26 -8.52 -2.79
C GLU A 15 16.37 -7.19 -3.55
N GLU A 16 17.33 -7.09 -4.47
CA GLU A 16 17.56 -5.87 -5.24
C GLU A 16 16.35 -5.50 -6.10
N ALA A 17 15.67 -6.50 -6.68
CA ALA A 17 14.45 -6.30 -7.46
C ALA A 17 13.31 -5.72 -6.61
N VAL A 18 13.14 -6.20 -5.36
CA VAL A 18 12.13 -5.65 -4.44
C VAL A 18 12.47 -4.22 -4.05
N ARG A 19 13.74 -3.92 -3.77
CA ARG A 19 14.18 -2.55 -3.43
C ARG A 19 14.05 -1.59 -4.62
N ALA A 20 14.41 -2.03 -5.82
CA ALA A 20 14.26 -1.25 -7.04
C ALA A 20 12.79 -0.92 -7.31
N TYR A 21 11.88 -1.87 -7.06
CA TYR A 21 10.45 -1.62 -7.14
C TYR A 21 10.01 -0.52 -6.17
N GLY A 22 10.47 -0.56 -4.91
CA GLY A 22 10.17 0.49 -3.93
C GLY A 22 10.56 1.88 -4.44
N LYS A 23 11.74 2.00 -5.06
CA LYS A 23 12.21 3.25 -5.68
C LYS A 23 11.31 3.73 -6.81
N GLN A 24 10.80 2.83 -7.65
CA GLN A 24 9.86 3.19 -8.72
C GLN A 24 8.56 3.81 -8.17
N ILE A 25 8.07 3.30 -7.04
CA ILE A 25 6.90 3.88 -6.35
C ILE A 25 7.24 5.27 -5.79
N GLU A 26 8.41 5.43 -5.16
CA GLU A 26 8.87 6.73 -4.66
C GLU A 26 8.98 7.78 -5.78
N GLU A 27 9.56 7.39 -6.92
CA GLU A 27 9.67 8.24 -8.11
C GLU A 27 8.30 8.60 -8.69
N ALA A 28 7.37 7.64 -8.76
CA ALA A 28 6.00 7.87 -9.23
C ALA A 28 5.25 8.85 -8.31
N VAL A 29 5.39 8.71 -6.99
CA VAL A 29 4.79 9.63 -6.01
C VAL A 29 5.42 11.02 -6.08
N ALA A 30 6.73 11.11 -6.27
CA ALA A 30 7.42 12.39 -6.44
C ALA A 30 6.95 13.13 -7.70
N ALA A 31 6.74 12.39 -8.81
CA ALA A 31 6.24 12.96 -10.07
C ALA A 31 4.74 13.30 -10.01
N SER A 32 3.94 12.49 -9.32
CA SER A 32 2.49 12.68 -9.16
C SER A 32 2.06 12.29 -7.75
N PRO A 33 1.93 13.27 -6.82
CA PRO A 33 1.61 13.00 -5.42
C PRO A 33 0.29 12.25 -5.18
N GLU A 34 -0.63 12.30 -6.15
CA GLU A 34 -1.93 11.62 -6.08
C GLU A 34 -1.93 10.25 -6.79
N VAL A 35 -0.78 9.75 -7.26
CA VAL A 35 -0.71 8.46 -8.00
C VAL A 35 -1.28 7.29 -7.19
N LEU A 36 -1.11 7.30 -5.86
CA LEU A 36 -1.64 6.26 -4.96
C LEU A 36 -3.04 6.61 -4.42
N ALA A 37 -3.65 7.73 -4.81
CA ALA A 37 -4.95 8.15 -4.32
C ALA A 37 -6.08 7.12 -4.49
N PRO A 38 -6.13 6.31 -5.59
CA PRO A 38 -7.15 5.27 -5.74
C PRO A 38 -7.15 4.25 -4.59
N LEU A 39 -6.00 4.00 -3.95
CA LEU A 39 -5.86 3.03 -2.86
C LEU A 39 -6.42 3.53 -1.52
N ARG A 40 -6.78 4.82 -1.42
CA ARG A 40 -7.31 5.47 -0.20
C ARG A 40 -6.50 5.13 1.06
N LEU A 41 -5.18 5.21 0.93
CA LEU A 41 -4.24 4.87 1.98
C LEU A 41 -4.15 5.99 3.03
N HIS A 42 -4.24 5.60 4.30
CA HIS A 42 -3.75 6.40 5.43
C HIS A 42 -2.26 6.18 5.64
N TYR A 43 -1.82 4.96 5.40
CA TYR A 43 -0.46 4.52 5.69
C TYR A 43 -0.10 3.31 4.85
N LEU A 44 1.16 3.26 4.40
CA LEU A 44 1.73 2.12 3.69
C LEU A 44 3.18 1.95 4.12
N ARG A 45 3.56 0.74 4.53
CA ARG A 45 4.92 0.43 4.98
C ARG A 45 5.40 -0.91 4.44
N TRP A 46 6.56 -0.85 3.81
CA TRP A 46 7.23 -1.97 3.18
C TRP A 46 8.54 -2.22 3.89
N GLN A 47 8.80 -3.45 4.29
CA GLN A 47 10.01 -3.83 5.03
C GLN A 47 10.59 -5.12 4.48
N LEU A 48 11.91 -5.19 4.49
CA LEU A 48 12.67 -6.40 4.22
C LEU A 48 13.47 -6.75 5.48
N PHE A 49 13.35 -7.98 5.94
CA PHE A 49 14.04 -8.47 7.13
C PHE A 49 14.26 -9.97 7.03
N ASP A 50 15.35 -10.46 7.62
CA ASP A 50 15.63 -11.90 7.71
C ASP A 50 15.21 -12.42 9.09
N VAL A 51 14.55 -13.58 9.12
CA VAL A 51 14.09 -14.26 10.34
C VAL A 51 14.89 -15.53 10.66
N GLY A 52 16.02 -15.74 9.97
CA GLY A 52 16.88 -16.91 10.06
C GLY A 52 16.56 -18.02 9.04
N SER A 53 15.46 -17.88 8.28
CA SER A 53 15.06 -18.79 7.20
C SER A 53 15.11 -18.13 5.82
N GLY A 54 15.76 -16.97 5.72
CA GLY A 54 15.89 -16.16 4.53
C GLY A 54 15.09 -14.87 4.60
N LEU A 55 15.23 -14.06 3.55
CA LEU A 55 14.67 -12.72 3.48
C LEU A 55 13.13 -12.75 3.35
N HIS A 56 12.45 -11.99 4.20
CA HIS A 56 11.00 -11.82 4.18
C HIS A 56 10.63 -10.39 3.84
N PHE A 57 9.54 -10.25 3.11
CA PHE A 57 8.90 -8.99 2.79
C PHE A 57 7.65 -8.82 3.64
N GLN A 58 7.58 -7.71 4.39
CA GLN A 58 6.37 -7.26 5.06
C GLN A 58 5.75 -6.12 4.29
N TYR A 59 4.47 -6.28 3.97
CA TYR A 59 3.62 -5.28 3.36
C TYR A 59 2.47 -4.97 4.32
N GLN A 60 2.46 -3.75 4.85
CA GLN A 60 1.48 -3.29 5.83
C GLN A 60 0.78 -2.04 5.32
N GLY A 61 -0.55 -2.00 5.44
CA GLY A 61 -1.34 -0.85 5.03
C GLY A 61 -2.56 -0.60 5.88
N ILE A 62 -2.97 0.67 5.91
CA ILE A 62 -4.22 1.16 6.50
C ILE A 62 -4.95 1.92 5.40
N PHE A 63 -6.21 1.58 5.15
CA PHE A 63 -7.00 2.16 4.06
C PHE A 63 -8.48 2.29 4.43
N ASP A 64 -9.24 2.99 3.58
CA ASP A 64 -10.66 3.28 3.81
C ASP A 64 -11.64 2.27 3.18
N THR A 65 -11.24 1.56 2.13
CA THR A 65 -12.07 0.55 1.44
C THR A 65 -12.06 -0.79 2.16
N ASP A 66 -12.73 -1.81 1.63
CA ASP A 66 -12.49 -3.20 2.03
C ASP A 66 -11.30 -3.81 1.27
N PHE A 67 -10.84 -4.99 1.72
CA PHE A 67 -9.62 -5.63 1.21
C PHE A 67 -9.75 -6.11 -0.24
N ASP A 68 -10.93 -6.60 -0.63
CA ASP A 68 -11.17 -7.06 -2.00
C ASP A 68 -11.14 -5.84 -2.95
N LYS A 69 -11.80 -4.75 -2.57
CA LYS A 69 -11.78 -3.49 -3.30
C LYS A 69 -10.38 -2.88 -3.39
N TYR A 70 -9.61 -2.93 -2.30
CA TYR A 70 -8.21 -2.50 -2.30
C TYR A 70 -7.37 -3.26 -3.33
N THR A 71 -7.59 -4.57 -3.43
CA THR A 71 -6.88 -5.43 -4.38
C THR A 71 -7.24 -5.08 -5.82
N GLU A 72 -8.52 -4.87 -6.12
CA GLU A 72 -8.98 -4.40 -7.43
C GLU A 72 -8.35 -3.05 -7.82
N ASP A 73 -8.38 -2.08 -6.90
CA ASP A 73 -7.84 -0.74 -7.14
C ASP A 73 -6.32 -0.77 -7.32
N ALA A 74 -5.61 -1.67 -6.64
CA ALA A 74 -4.18 -1.92 -6.85
C ALA A 74 -3.88 -2.51 -8.24
N VAL A 75 -4.69 -3.47 -8.70
CA VAL A 75 -4.54 -4.03 -10.05
C VAL A 75 -4.77 -2.96 -11.13
N GLN A 76 -5.75 -2.08 -10.93
CA GLN A 76 -6.00 -0.96 -11.85
C GLN A 76 -4.84 0.03 -11.87
N LEU A 77 -4.28 0.36 -10.70
CA LEU A 77 -3.11 1.22 -10.57
C LEU A 77 -1.90 0.67 -11.33
N PHE A 78 -1.62 -0.63 -11.19
CA PHE A 78 -0.52 -1.30 -11.90
C PHE A 78 -0.71 -1.24 -13.42
N SER A 79 -1.94 -1.46 -13.89
CA SER A 79 -2.27 -1.36 -15.31
C SER A 79 -2.09 0.05 -15.87
N ALA A 80 -2.45 1.08 -15.09
CA ALA A 80 -2.37 2.48 -15.53
C ALA A 80 -0.95 3.06 -15.50
N THR A 81 -0.12 2.62 -14.56
CA THR A 81 1.24 3.14 -14.36
C THR A 81 2.32 2.35 -15.10
N GLY A 82 1.98 1.15 -15.59
CA GLY A 82 2.96 0.20 -16.15
C GLY A 82 3.89 -0.41 -15.09
N ILE A 83 3.74 -0.01 -13.82
CA ILE A 83 4.44 -0.61 -12.69
C ILE A 83 3.80 -1.98 -12.46
N THR A 84 4.58 -3.05 -12.56
CA THR A 84 4.11 -4.42 -12.27
C THR A 84 3.78 -4.59 -10.79
N THR A 85 3.71 -5.81 -10.26
CA THR A 85 3.54 -6.03 -8.82
C THR A 85 4.81 -6.55 -8.15
N VAL A 86 5.10 -6.02 -6.96
CA VAL A 86 6.24 -6.47 -6.13
C VAL A 86 6.10 -7.94 -5.75
N PHE A 87 4.87 -8.46 -5.67
CA PHE A 87 4.57 -9.83 -5.25
C PHE A 87 5.17 -10.90 -6.18
N THR A 88 5.47 -10.57 -7.44
CA THR A 88 6.18 -11.47 -8.38
C THR A 88 7.55 -11.93 -7.87
N ASN A 89 8.13 -11.19 -6.91
CA ASN A 89 9.40 -11.49 -6.27
C ASN A 89 9.25 -12.41 -5.04
N LEU A 90 8.05 -12.82 -4.67
CA LEU A 90 7.78 -13.58 -3.45
C LEU A 90 7.53 -15.06 -3.77
N GLU A 91 8.01 -15.94 -2.89
CA GLU A 91 7.81 -17.38 -3.03
C GLU A 91 6.32 -17.73 -3.00
N GLY A 92 5.89 -18.62 -3.90
CA GLY A 92 4.49 -19.06 -3.97
C GLY A 92 3.51 -18.06 -4.60
N PHE A 93 3.95 -16.88 -5.04
CA PHE A 93 3.07 -15.95 -5.74
C PHE A 93 2.67 -16.49 -7.14
N PRO A 94 1.38 -16.52 -7.48
CA PRO A 94 0.90 -17.08 -8.75
C PRO A 94 1.44 -16.32 -9.97
N GLU A 95 1.86 -17.06 -11.00
CA GLU A 95 2.37 -16.47 -12.25
C GLU A 95 1.24 -15.95 -13.14
N ASP A 96 0.07 -16.59 -13.08
CA ASP A 96 -1.16 -16.28 -13.82
C ASP A 96 -2.04 -15.21 -13.14
N TRP A 97 -1.54 -14.51 -12.11
CA TRP A 97 -2.29 -13.55 -11.29
C TRP A 97 -3.05 -12.46 -12.07
N LYS A 98 -2.61 -12.12 -13.29
CA LYS A 98 -3.27 -11.15 -14.17
C LYS A 98 -4.56 -11.67 -14.77
N GLU A 99 -4.60 -12.96 -15.09
CA GLU A 99 -5.75 -13.65 -15.68
C GLU A 99 -6.59 -14.37 -14.61
N ASN A 100 -6.01 -14.55 -13.42
CA ASN A 100 -6.59 -15.24 -12.27
C ASN A 100 -6.53 -14.37 -11.00
N PRO A 101 -7.44 -13.38 -10.85
CA PRO A 101 -7.51 -12.54 -9.65
C PRO A 101 -7.74 -13.34 -8.35
N GLN A 102 -8.40 -14.49 -8.46
CA GLN A 102 -8.68 -15.37 -7.32
C GLN A 102 -7.39 -15.93 -6.71
N ALA A 103 -6.41 -16.33 -7.53
CA ALA A 103 -5.12 -16.82 -7.04
C ALA A 103 -4.34 -15.73 -6.29
N PHE A 104 -4.45 -14.46 -6.73
CA PHE A 104 -3.87 -13.33 -6.00
C PHE A 104 -4.51 -13.19 -4.61
N ILE A 105 -5.85 -13.23 -4.54
CA ILE A 105 -6.60 -13.12 -3.29
C ILE A 105 -6.21 -14.25 -2.33
N GLU A 106 -6.11 -15.48 -2.84
CA GLU A 106 -5.69 -16.64 -2.06
C GLU A 106 -4.26 -16.51 -1.52
N PHE A 107 -3.32 -16.04 -2.36
CA PHE A 107 -1.96 -15.75 -1.92
C PHE A 107 -1.95 -14.75 -0.77
N VAL A 108 -2.69 -13.65 -0.90
CA VAL A 108 -2.72 -12.62 0.14
C VAL A 108 -3.33 -13.16 1.44
N ARG A 109 -4.46 -13.88 1.35
CA ARG A 109 -5.09 -14.49 2.54
C ARG A 109 -4.17 -15.48 3.23
N ALA A 110 -3.43 -16.30 2.47
CA ALA A 110 -2.49 -17.27 3.02
C ALA A 110 -1.29 -16.63 3.74
N HIS A 111 -0.91 -15.42 3.35
CA HIS A 111 0.24 -14.69 3.91
C HIS A 111 -0.17 -13.57 4.88
N GLN A 112 -1.46 -13.44 5.17
CA GLN A 112 -1.95 -12.44 6.11
C GLN A 112 -1.55 -12.81 7.54
N VAL A 113 -0.96 -11.85 8.25
CA VAL A 113 -0.58 -11.98 9.66
C VAL A 113 -1.41 -10.99 10.48
N PRO A 114 -2.50 -11.44 11.13
CA PRO A 114 -3.37 -10.54 11.89
C PRO A 114 -2.63 -9.89 13.06
N SER A 115 -2.85 -8.59 13.24
CA SER A 115 -2.37 -7.86 14.42
C SER A 115 -3.10 -8.36 15.67
N PHE A 116 -2.37 -8.53 16.78
CA PHE A 116 -3.00 -8.86 18.08
C PHE A 116 -3.56 -7.62 18.79
N LEU A 117 -3.05 -6.43 18.47
CA LEU A 117 -3.49 -5.13 19.00
C LEU A 117 -3.35 -4.07 17.90
N GLU A 118 -4.38 -3.23 17.75
CA GLU A 118 -4.37 -2.10 16.84
C GLU A 118 -4.93 -0.86 17.54
N TYR A 119 -4.29 0.28 17.32
CA TYR A 119 -4.75 1.58 17.81
C TYR A 119 -4.67 2.60 16.68
N GLY A 120 -5.71 3.39 16.51
CA GLY A 120 -5.71 4.54 15.62
C GLY A 120 -6.41 5.69 16.32
N GLU A 121 -5.79 6.87 16.31
CA GLU A 121 -6.32 8.08 16.97
C GLU A 121 -7.66 8.52 16.35
N TYR A 122 -7.77 8.39 15.02
CA TYR A 122 -8.93 8.83 14.24
C TYR A 122 -9.47 7.70 13.35
N PRO A 123 -9.90 6.55 13.90
CA PRO A 123 -10.14 5.32 13.13
C PRO A 123 -11.39 5.34 12.24
N TYR A 124 -12.14 6.44 12.28
CA TYR A 124 -13.39 6.68 11.55
C TYR A 124 -13.31 7.86 10.58
N VAL A 125 -12.15 8.52 10.45
CA VAL A 125 -11.96 9.69 9.56
C VAL A 125 -11.21 9.26 8.32
N THR A 126 -11.83 9.30 7.15
CA THR A 126 -11.22 8.87 5.88
C THR A 126 -10.03 9.73 5.46
N ALA A 127 -9.15 9.19 4.61
CA ALA A 127 -8.02 9.91 4.05
C ALA A 127 -8.49 11.14 3.25
N ASP A 128 -9.64 11.03 2.58
CA ASP A 128 -10.27 12.15 1.88
C ASP A 128 -10.80 13.22 2.84
N GLU A 129 -11.38 12.85 3.98
CA GLU A 129 -11.78 13.81 5.02
C GLU A 129 -10.56 14.52 5.61
N ILE A 130 -9.46 13.83 5.85
CA ILE A 130 -8.20 14.44 6.29
C ILE A 130 -7.71 15.45 5.24
N LYS A 131 -7.65 15.07 3.97
CA LYS A 131 -7.27 15.97 2.87
C LYS A 131 -8.18 17.20 2.80
N LYS A 132 -9.50 17.02 2.94
CA LYS A 132 -10.46 18.14 2.98
C LYS A 132 -10.23 19.05 4.17
N ALA A 133 -10.03 18.50 5.37
CA ALA A 133 -9.76 19.28 6.58
C ALA A 133 -8.47 20.10 6.47
N LEU A 134 -7.42 19.54 5.86
CA LEU A 134 -6.16 20.26 5.62
C LEU A 134 -6.34 21.42 4.63
N ARG A 135 -7.13 21.24 3.56
CA ARG A 135 -7.47 22.34 2.63
C ARG A 135 -8.24 23.45 3.32
N LEU A 136 -9.21 23.09 4.18
CA LEU A 136 -9.99 24.05 4.93
C LEU A 136 -9.12 24.85 5.90
N LYS A 137 -8.23 24.16 6.65
CA LYS A 137 -7.25 24.79 7.53
C LYS A 137 -6.39 25.81 6.76
N ALA A 138 -5.84 25.41 5.60
CA ALA A 138 -5.01 26.29 4.78
C ALA A 138 -5.78 27.54 4.31
N ALA A 139 -7.02 27.36 3.82
CA ALA A 139 -7.85 28.47 3.38
C ALA A 139 -8.17 29.46 4.51
N PHE A 140 -8.49 28.97 5.71
CA PHE A 140 -8.71 29.83 6.87
C PHE A 140 -7.44 30.55 7.31
N SER A 141 -6.28 29.89 7.31
CA SER A 141 -5.00 30.55 7.59
C SER A 141 -4.73 31.69 6.62
N THR A 142 -4.88 31.46 5.31
CA THR A 142 -4.71 32.51 4.30
C THR A 142 -5.67 33.68 4.49
N MET A 143 -6.94 33.41 4.83
CA MET A 143 -7.91 34.47 5.11
C MET A 143 -7.49 35.33 6.30
N LEU A 144 -7.04 34.71 7.40
CA LEU A 144 -6.60 35.41 8.60
C LEU A 144 -5.35 36.27 8.34
N ASP A 145 -4.40 35.77 7.55
CA ASP A 145 -3.19 36.50 7.19
C ASP A 145 -3.51 37.76 6.35
N GLN A 146 -4.54 37.72 5.51
CA GLN A 146 -4.98 38.86 4.69
C GLN A 146 -5.76 39.93 5.48
N MET A 147 -6.16 39.64 6.70
CA MET A 147 -6.90 40.57 7.58
C MET A 147 -5.98 41.37 8.52
N GLN A 148 -4.67 41.13 8.48
CA GLN A 148 -3.63 41.88 9.20
C GLN A 148 -3.05 42.99 8.32
#